data_AF-A0A8H2XGI1-F1
#
_entry.id   AF-A0A8H2XGI1-F1
#
_cell.length_a   1.000
_cell.length_b   1.000
_cell.length_c   1.000
_cell.angle_alpha   90.00
_cell.angle_beta   90.00
_cell.angle_gamma   90.00
#
_symmetry.space_group_name_H-M   'P 1'
#
loop_
_entity.id
_entity.type
_entity.pdbx_description
1 polymer ?
#
loop_
_entity_poly.entity_id
_entity_poly.type
_entity_poly.pdbx_seq_one_letter_code
_entity_poly.pdbx_strand_id
1 'polypeptide(L)'
;MPTTDIVVPNLRSNKWSRSWKKFFNEMVYLRGYVSLYPNYDHFVSLSTNHLEAGEHVPANINHEKQRQYFLPLMQEPEVANQHPGTELGVKLLDLPLSNLPSWTDLPVLDLWGDISSLEKLRNMGLDRRINMSVCQPDEMEANALEYLCPPRETMRSEDSLRVLHASSNKEDDLDLMQG
;
A
#
# COMPACT_ATOMS: atom_id res chain seq x y z
N MET A 1 -0.02 -15.20 -1.91
CA MET A 1 -0.65 -14.82 -3.21
C MET A 1 0.34 -15.06 -4.34
N PRO A 2 -0.09 -15.60 -5.49
CA PRO A 2 0.73 -15.65 -6.71
C PRO A 2 1.22 -14.23 -7.01
N THR A 3 2.50 -14.10 -7.32
CA THR A 3 3.17 -12.79 -7.51
C THR A 3 2.74 -12.05 -8.77
N THR A 4 1.86 -12.65 -9.59
CA THR A 4 1.41 -12.17 -10.90
C THR A 4 0.09 -11.41 -10.86
N ASP A 5 -0.72 -11.57 -9.82
CA ASP A 5 -2.06 -10.98 -9.80
C ASP A 5 -1.99 -9.50 -9.41
N ILE A 6 -2.74 -8.69 -10.15
CA ILE A 6 -2.90 -7.26 -9.85
C ILE A 6 -4.01 -7.14 -8.79
N VAL A 7 -3.65 -6.86 -7.54
CA VAL A 7 -4.65 -6.66 -6.48
C VAL A 7 -5.36 -5.33 -6.63
N VAL A 8 -4.62 -4.24 -6.88
CA VAL A 8 -5.19 -2.91 -7.10
C VAL A 8 -4.98 -2.50 -8.57
N PRO A 9 -6.05 -2.27 -9.34
CA PRO A 9 -5.92 -1.93 -10.75
C PRO A 9 -5.21 -0.58 -10.93
N ASN A 10 -4.52 -0.39 -12.05
CA ASN A 10 -3.99 0.91 -12.49
C ASN A 10 -3.06 1.65 -11.51
N LEU A 11 -2.48 0.97 -10.52
CA LEU A 11 -1.43 1.58 -9.68
C LEU A 11 -0.06 1.51 -10.33
N ARG A 12 0.71 2.58 -10.21
CA ARG A 12 2.11 2.63 -10.66
C ARG A 12 2.97 1.54 -10.01
N SER A 13 2.68 1.19 -8.76
CA SER A 13 3.38 0.15 -8.01
C SER A 13 3.27 -1.25 -8.62
N ASN A 14 2.30 -1.49 -9.51
CA ASN A 14 2.16 -2.77 -10.21
C ASN A 14 3.37 -3.08 -11.10
N LYS A 15 4.14 -2.06 -11.52
CA LYS A 15 5.41 -2.24 -12.26
C LYS A 15 6.54 -2.82 -11.41
N TRP A 16 6.41 -2.82 -10.08
CA TRP A 16 7.42 -3.29 -9.14
C TRP A 16 6.88 -4.45 -8.29
N SER A 17 6.78 -5.63 -8.93
CA SER A 17 6.08 -6.82 -8.41
C SER A 17 6.53 -7.32 -7.04
N ARG A 18 7.79 -7.05 -6.65
CA ARG A 18 8.37 -7.47 -5.36
C ARG A 18 8.72 -6.31 -4.43
N SER A 19 8.21 -5.11 -4.70
CA SER A 19 8.48 -3.94 -3.86
C SER A 19 7.59 -3.91 -2.62
N TRP A 20 8.14 -3.49 -1.49
CA TRP A 20 7.38 -3.27 -0.26
C TRP A 20 6.23 -2.27 -0.48
N LYS A 21 6.42 -1.26 -1.34
CA LYS A 21 5.41 -0.26 -1.68
C LYS A 21 4.17 -0.89 -2.33
N LYS A 22 4.36 -1.88 -3.21
CA LYS A 22 3.26 -2.63 -3.80
C LYS A 22 2.47 -3.34 -2.69
N PHE A 23 3.12 -4.16 -1.88
CA PHE A 23 2.45 -4.91 -0.81
C PHE A 23 1.72 -4.00 0.19
N PHE A 24 2.33 -2.86 0.54
CA PHE A 24 1.71 -1.88 1.43
C PHE A 24 0.42 -1.29 0.83
N ASN A 25 0.47 -0.83 -0.42
CA ASN A 25 -0.71 -0.29 -1.11
C ASN A 25 -1.82 -1.34 -1.26
N GLU A 26 -1.46 -2.59 -1.53
CA GLU A 26 -2.42 -3.70 -1.64
C GLU A 26 -3.09 -3.99 -0.30
N MET A 27 -2.35 -4.03 0.80
CA MET A 27 -2.91 -4.18 2.15
C MET A 27 -3.85 -3.01 2.49
N VAL A 28 -3.42 -1.77 2.23
CA VAL A 28 -4.22 -0.56 2.47
C VAL A 28 -5.53 -0.61 1.69
N TYR A 29 -5.46 -0.94 0.39
CA TYR A 29 -6.63 -1.07 -0.47
C TYR A 29 -7.57 -2.18 0.01
N LEU A 30 -7.02 -3.37 0.30
CA LEU A 30 -7.83 -4.51 0.69
C LEU A 30 -8.54 -4.25 2.02
N ARG A 31 -7.95 -3.54 2.98
CA ARG A 31 -8.59 -3.24 4.27
C ARG A 31 -9.41 -1.95 4.28
N GLY A 32 -9.28 -1.11 3.25
CA GLY A 32 -9.82 0.24 3.28
C GLY A 32 -9.13 1.11 4.35
N TYR A 33 -7.85 0.88 4.61
CA TYR A 33 -7.09 1.70 5.54
C TYR A 33 -6.81 3.08 4.95
N VAL A 34 -6.65 4.05 5.84
CA VAL A 34 -6.22 5.41 5.52
C VAL A 34 -5.06 5.79 6.43
N SER A 35 -4.27 6.75 6.01
CA SER A 35 -3.22 7.34 6.83
C SER A 35 -3.58 8.79 7.12
N LEU A 36 -3.43 9.21 8.37
CA LEU A 36 -3.53 10.62 8.71
C LEU A 36 -2.33 11.34 8.10
N TYR A 37 -2.59 12.31 7.22
CA TYR A 37 -1.55 13.12 6.59
C TYR A 37 -1.59 14.54 7.16
N PRO A 38 -0.57 14.96 7.94
CA PRO A 38 -0.51 16.31 8.47
C PRO A 38 -0.15 17.28 7.33
N ASN A 39 -1.15 17.99 6.80
CA ASN A 39 -0.96 19.00 5.78
C ASN A 39 -0.92 20.40 6.42
N TYR A 40 0.27 20.82 6.84
CA TYR A 40 0.52 22.17 7.34
C TYR A 40 0.70 23.17 6.20
N ASP A 41 0.51 24.45 6.50
CA ASP A 41 0.70 25.54 5.54
C ASP A 41 2.09 25.48 4.89
N HIS A 42 2.14 25.91 3.63
CA HIS A 42 3.35 25.88 2.80
C HIS A 42 4.00 24.50 2.63
N PHE A 43 3.24 23.41 2.86
CA PHE A 43 3.71 22.03 2.80
C PHE A 43 4.87 21.75 3.76
N VAL A 44 4.91 22.48 4.88
CA VAL A 44 5.86 22.23 5.96
C VAL A 44 5.59 20.83 6.52
N SER A 45 6.63 20.00 6.56
CA SER A 45 6.53 18.59 6.94
C SER A 45 7.31 18.30 8.21
N LEU A 46 6.84 17.34 8.99
CA LEU A 46 7.59 16.75 10.10
C LEU A 46 8.65 15.73 9.62
N SER A 47 8.62 15.35 8.34
CA SER A 47 9.55 14.39 7.75
C SER A 47 10.69 15.10 7.01
N THR A 48 11.93 14.79 7.34
CA THR A 48 13.06 15.11 6.46
C THR A 48 13.10 14.10 5.32
N ASN A 49 13.11 14.59 4.08
CA ASN A 49 13.51 13.72 2.98
C ASN A 49 15.03 13.55 3.06
N HIS A 50 15.47 12.36 3.45
CA HIS A 50 16.87 11.96 3.35
C HIS A 50 17.14 11.52 1.90
N LEU A 51 18.01 12.25 1.20
CA LEU A 51 18.48 11.87 -0.12
C LEU A 51 19.86 11.22 0.01
N GLU A 52 19.90 9.90 -0.07
CA GLU A 52 21.15 9.13 -0.13
C GLU A 52 21.51 8.84 -1.59
N ALA A 53 22.80 9.01 -1.94
CA ALA A 53 23.29 8.55 -3.23
C ALA A 53 23.29 7.02 -3.26
N GLY A 54 22.73 6.42 -4.32
CA GLY A 54 22.58 4.98 -4.43
C GLY A 54 22.10 4.55 -5.82
N GLU A 55 21.65 3.30 -5.95
CA GLU A 55 21.25 2.71 -7.23
C GLU A 55 20.18 3.53 -7.99
N HIS A 56 19.32 4.24 -7.25
CA HIS A 56 18.25 5.07 -7.82
C HIS A 56 18.54 6.58 -7.81
N VAL A 57 19.64 7.02 -7.19
CA VAL A 57 20.04 8.43 -7.07
C VAL A 57 21.52 8.53 -7.40
N PRO A 58 21.88 8.96 -8.62
CA PRO A 58 23.29 9.03 -9.01
C PRO A 58 24.03 10.06 -8.16
N ALA A 59 25.29 9.77 -7.82
CA ALA A 59 26.11 10.61 -6.96
C ALA A 59 26.33 12.04 -7.50
N ASN A 60 26.23 12.22 -8.82
CA ASN A 60 26.38 13.50 -9.52
C ASN A 60 25.04 14.17 -9.86
N ILE A 61 24.00 13.93 -9.06
CA ILE A 61 22.70 14.55 -9.28
C ILE A 61 22.78 16.08 -9.22
N ASN A 62 22.24 16.75 -10.25
CA ASN A 62 22.19 18.22 -10.32
C ASN A 62 21.36 18.80 -9.16
N HIS A 63 21.75 19.97 -8.65
CA HIS A 63 21.05 20.73 -7.63
C HIS A 63 19.56 20.95 -7.91
N GLU A 64 19.16 21.19 -9.17
CA GLU A 64 17.74 21.33 -9.51
C GLU A 64 16.94 20.05 -9.24
N LYS A 65 17.53 18.90 -9.58
CA LYS A 65 16.92 17.59 -9.28
C LYS A 65 16.96 17.30 -7.79
N GLN A 66 18.06 17.61 -7.10
CA GLN A 66 18.16 17.48 -5.65
C GLN A 66 17.03 18.23 -4.95
N ARG A 67 16.74 19.48 -5.37
CA ARG A 67 15.65 20.31 -4.81
C ARG A 67 14.27 19.64 -4.89
N GLN A 68 14.01 18.81 -5.89
CA GLN A 68 12.74 18.08 -6.01
C GLN A 68 12.56 17.01 -4.94
N TYR A 69 13.64 16.59 -4.27
CA TYR A 69 13.59 15.66 -3.16
C TYR A 69 13.46 16.36 -1.81
N PHE A 70 13.56 17.69 -1.72
CA PHE A 70 13.42 18.38 -0.44
C PHE A 70 12.00 18.86 -0.22
N LEU A 71 11.49 18.63 1.00
CA LEU A 71 10.29 19.27 1.52
C LEU A 71 10.71 20.27 2.62
N PRO A 72 10.03 21.41 2.77
CA PRO A 72 10.27 22.32 3.88
C PRO A 72 10.07 21.56 5.20
N LEU A 73 11.11 21.50 6.03
CA LEU A 73 11.03 20.84 7.34
C LEU A 73 10.43 21.80 8.37
N MET A 74 9.54 21.29 9.23
CA MET A 74 9.09 22.01 10.42
C MET A 74 10.28 22.20 11.37
N GLN A 75 10.62 23.45 11.66
CA GLN A 75 11.75 23.79 12.51
C GLN A 75 11.28 24.52 13.77
N GLU A 76 12.00 24.30 14.86
CA GLU A 76 11.83 25.12 16.06
C GLU A 76 12.14 26.60 15.72
N PRO A 77 11.44 27.56 16.33
CA PRO A 77 11.58 28.98 16.00
C PRO A 77 13.03 29.49 16.10
N GLU A 78 13.78 28.98 17.07
CA GLU A 78 15.18 29.34 17.31
C GLU A 78 16.10 28.94 16.14
N VAL A 79 15.78 27.82 15.49
CA VAL A 79 16.51 27.30 14.32
C VAL A 79 16.03 27.98 13.04
N ALA A 80 14.72 28.18 12.90
CA ALA A 80 14.12 28.87 11.76
C ALA A 80 14.68 30.30 11.58
N ASN A 81 14.83 31.03 12.70
CA ASN A 81 15.37 32.39 12.70
C ASN A 81 16.85 32.48 12.27
N GLN A 82 17.58 31.36 12.27
CA GLN A 82 19.00 31.31 11.91
C GLN A 82 19.24 30.97 10.44
N HIS A 83 18.22 30.51 9.69
CA HIS A 83 18.37 30.01 8.32
C HIS A 83 17.40 30.74 7.37
N PRO A 84 17.91 31.62 6.49
CA PRO A 84 17.07 32.33 5.53
C PRO A 84 16.28 31.36 4.65
N GLY A 85 14.95 31.51 4.61
CA GLY A 85 14.03 30.63 3.87
C GLY A 85 13.37 29.48 4.66
N THR A 86 13.67 29.28 5.95
CA THR A 86 12.91 28.37 6.85
C THR A 86 11.92 29.12 7.76
N GLU A 87 11.70 30.38 7.44
CA GLU A 87 11.03 31.43 8.24
C GLU A 87 9.50 31.38 8.14
N LEU A 88 8.97 30.31 7.53
CA LEU A 88 7.52 30.14 7.33
C LEU A 88 6.77 30.09 8.68
N GLY A 89 7.50 29.87 9.79
CA GLY A 89 7.00 30.08 11.14
C GLY A 89 5.95 29.07 11.58
N VAL A 90 5.71 28.04 10.76
CA VAL A 90 4.69 27.03 11.00
C VAL A 90 5.14 26.09 12.12
N LYS A 91 4.35 26.06 13.19
CA LYS A 91 4.55 25.26 14.39
C LYS A 91 3.57 24.11 14.42
N LEU A 92 3.88 23.13 15.25
CA LEU A 92 3.00 21.97 15.48
C LEU A 92 1.58 22.38 15.89
N LEU A 93 1.45 23.46 16.67
CA LEU A 93 0.18 23.97 17.21
C LEU A 93 -0.53 24.99 16.31
N ASP A 94 -0.02 25.26 15.11
CA ASP A 94 -0.64 26.20 14.16
C ASP A 94 -1.83 25.60 13.40
N LEU A 95 -2.31 24.43 13.84
CA LEU A 95 -3.61 23.91 13.42
C LEU A 95 -4.73 24.87 13.84
N PRO A 96 -5.86 24.92 13.10
CA PRO A 96 -7.02 25.69 13.52
C PRO A 96 -7.43 25.33 14.96
N LEU A 97 -7.58 26.36 15.81
CA LEU A 97 -7.88 26.18 17.24
C LEU A 97 -6.83 25.36 18.02
N SER A 98 -5.62 25.21 17.49
CA SER A 98 -4.51 24.41 18.04
C SER A 98 -4.88 22.95 18.35
N ASN A 99 -5.83 22.39 17.60
CA ASN A 99 -6.29 21.02 17.77
C ASN A 99 -6.49 20.36 16.40
N LEU A 100 -6.41 19.02 16.38
CA LEU A 100 -6.86 18.27 15.21
C LEU A 100 -8.38 18.42 15.09
N PRO A 101 -8.90 18.62 13.87
CA PRO A 101 -10.34 18.58 13.64
C PRO A 101 -10.89 17.20 13.98
N SER A 102 -12.22 17.10 14.12
CA SER A 102 -12.87 15.79 14.31
C SER A 102 -12.49 14.86 13.17
N TRP A 103 -12.29 13.58 13.48
CA TRP A 103 -11.99 12.55 12.50
C TRP A 103 -13.00 12.50 11.36
N THR A 104 -14.27 12.77 11.66
CA THR A 104 -15.37 12.81 10.69
C THR A 104 -15.29 13.97 9.70
N ASP A 105 -14.56 15.02 10.05
CA ASP A 105 -14.49 16.26 9.28
C ASP A 105 -13.27 16.24 8.32
N LEU A 106 -12.39 15.26 8.47
CA LEU A 106 -11.22 15.11 7.63
C LEU A 106 -11.61 14.54 6.26
N PRO A 107 -11.15 15.16 5.16
CA PRO A 107 -11.36 14.60 3.83
C PRO A 107 -10.60 13.28 3.70
N VAL A 108 -11.26 12.30 3.09
CA VAL A 108 -10.65 11.00 2.78
C VAL A 108 -10.35 10.96 1.29
N LEU A 109 -9.12 10.60 0.94
CA LEU A 109 -8.70 10.36 -0.43
C LEU A 109 -8.46 8.86 -0.65
N ASP A 110 -8.76 8.38 -1.85
CA ASP A 110 -8.37 7.03 -2.26
C ASP A 110 -6.93 6.98 -2.80
N LEU A 111 -6.50 5.81 -3.29
CA LEU A 111 -5.13 5.62 -3.81
C LEU A 111 -4.87 6.32 -5.15
N TRP A 112 -5.90 6.90 -5.78
CA TRP A 112 -5.79 7.70 -7.01
C TRP A 112 -5.88 9.20 -6.72
N GLY A 113 -6.15 9.58 -5.47
CA GLY A 113 -6.26 10.97 -5.02
C GLY A 113 -7.66 11.56 -5.16
N ASP A 114 -8.68 10.73 -5.41
CA ASP A 114 -10.07 11.16 -5.51
C ASP A 114 -10.74 11.20 -4.13
N ILE A 115 -11.67 12.16 -3.94
CA ILE A 115 -12.45 12.29 -2.70
C ILE A 115 -13.33 11.05 -2.51
N SER A 116 -13.29 10.49 -1.30
CA SER A 116 -13.96 9.24 -0.93
C SER A 116 -14.48 9.27 0.51
N SER A 117 -14.94 8.13 1.00
CA SER A 117 -15.35 7.92 2.40
C SER A 117 -14.75 6.63 2.94
N LEU A 118 -14.56 6.55 4.27
CA LEU A 118 -14.04 5.35 4.93
C LEU A 118 -14.90 4.11 4.61
N GLU A 119 -16.22 4.27 4.60
CA GLU A 119 -17.15 3.20 4.28
C GLU A 119 -16.96 2.71 2.83
N LYS A 120 -16.86 3.64 1.86
CA LYS A 120 -16.64 3.29 0.46
C LYS A 120 -15.31 2.53 0.28
N LEU A 121 -14.23 3.01 0.89
CA LEU A 121 -12.92 2.33 0.84
C LEU A 121 -12.98 0.93 1.45
N ARG A 122 -13.65 0.77 2.59
CA ARG A 122 -13.84 -0.52 3.26
C ARG A 122 -14.61 -1.50 2.37
N ASN A 123 -15.73 -1.06 1.79
CA ASN A 123 -16.58 -1.90 0.94
C ASN A 123 -15.85 -2.30 -0.35
N MET A 124 -15.12 -1.39 -0.99
CA MET A 124 -14.28 -1.72 -2.16
C MET A 124 -13.22 -2.78 -1.83
N GLY A 125 -12.57 -2.67 -0.67
CA GLY A 125 -11.61 -3.66 -0.19
C GLY A 125 -12.25 -5.02 0.06
N LEU A 126 -13.42 -5.05 0.71
CA LEU A 126 -14.21 -6.26 0.96
C LEU A 126 -14.60 -6.96 -0.34
N ASP A 127 -15.19 -6.22 -1.28
CA ASP A 127 -15.59 -6.75 -2.59
C ASP A 127 -14.39 -7.33 -3.33
N ARG A 128 -13.22 -6.69 -3.21
CA ARG A 128 -11.99 -7.20 -3.82
C ARG A 128 -11.55 -8.52 -3.20
N ARG A 129 -11.57 -8.63 -1.86
CA ARG A 129 -11.24 -9.89 -1.16
C ARG A 129 -12.19 -11.01 -1.60
N ILE A 130 -13.50 -10.78 -1.56
CA ILE A 130 -14.53 -11.76 -1.97
C ILE A 130 -14.29 -12.26 -3.40
N ASN A 131 -13.94 -11.37 -4.32
CA ASN A 131 -13.76 -11.73 -5.73
C ASN A 131 -12.44 -12.49 -6.00
N MET A 132 -11.39 -12.23 -5.22
CA MET A 132 -10.07 -12.84 -5.44
C MET A 132 -9.85 -14.13 -4.64
N SER A 133 -10.38 -14.21 -3.43
CA SER A 133 -10.11 -15.32 -2.51
C SER A 133 -11.28 -16.31 -2.38
N VAL A 134 -10.97 -17.55 -2.05
CA VAL A 134 -11.99 -18.57 -1.74
C VAL A 134 -12.55 -18.36 -0.33
N CYS A 135 -11.72 -17.83 0.58
CA CYS A 135 -12.11 -17.56 1.96
C CYS A 135 -13.08 -16.39 2.04
N GLN A 136 -14.05 -16.50 2.95
CA GLN A 136 -14.88 -15.40 3.35
C GLN A 136 -14.09 -14.51 4.31
N PRO A 137 -13.98 -13.21 4.05
CA PRO A 137 -13.29 -12.29 4.95
C PRO A 137 -14.11 -12.10 6.24
N ASP A 138 -13.44 -12.12 7.39
CA ASP A 138 -14.06 -11.71 8.65
C ASP A 138 -13.94 -10.20 8.78
N GLU A 139 -15.06 -9.52 9.05
CA GLU A 139 -15.06 -8.07 9.26
C GLU A 139 -14.75 -7.67 10.70
N MET A 140 -14.89 -8.60 11.66
CA MET A 140 -14.78 -8.32 13.09
C MET A 140 -13.36 -8.48 13.62
N GLU A 141 -12.54 -9.36 13.04
CA GLU A 141 -11.16 -9.57 13.48
C GLU A 141 -10.14 -9.41 12.35
N ALA A 142 -9.23 -8.45 12.52
CA ALA A 142 -8.12 -8.23 11.62
C ALA A 142 -7.03 -9.32 11.81
N ASN A 143 -7.14 -10.45 11.13
CA ASN A 143 -6.10 -11.49 11.15
C ASN A 143 -5.17 -11.39 9.92
N ALA A 144 -3.86 -11.39 10.13
CA ALA A 144 -2.88 -11.39 9.04
C ALA A 144 -2.92 -12.68 8.19
N LEU A 145 -3.41 -13.78 8.77
CA LEU A 145 -3.54 -15.06 8.07
C LEU A 145 -4.58 -15.02 6.95
N GLU A 146 -5.52 -14.08 6.96
CA GLU A 146 -6.51 -13.92 5.87
C GLU A 146 -5.85 -13.63 4.51
N TYR A 147 -4.67 -12.99 4.51
CA TYR A 147 -3.93 -12.70 3.27
C TYR A 147 -3.20 -13.92 2.70
N LEU A 148 -3.13 -15.02 3.45
CA LEU A 148 -2.60 -16.30 2.98
C LEU A 148 -3.66 -17.13 2.28
N CYS A 149 -4.90 -16.65 2.20
CA CYS A 149 -5.98 -17.38 1.53
C CYS A 149 -5.65 -17.67 0.05
N PRO A 150 -5.91 -18.90 -0.44
CA PRO A 150 -5.69 -19.24 -1.83
C PRO A 150 -6.58 -18.42 -2.77
N PRO A 151 -6.05 -17.99 -3.94
CA PRO A 151 -6.86 -17.36 -4.97
C PRO A 151 -7.83 -18.37 -5.59
N ARG A 152 -8.98 -17.87 -6.06
CA ARG A 152 -9.99 -18.71 -6.73
C ARG A 152 -9.48 -19.40 -8.00
N GLU A 153 -8.52 -18.80 -8.70
CA GLU A 153 -7.97 -19.34 -9.95
C GLU A 153 -7.12 -20.59 -9.73
N THR A 154 -6.42 -20.68 -8.59
CA THR A 154 -5.56 -21.84 -8.26
C THR A 154 -6.37 -23.11 -8.09
N MET A 155 -7.60 -23.02 -7.55
CA MET A 155 -8.49 -24.18 -7.42
C MET A 155 -9.04 -24.68 -8.77
N ARG A 156 -9.28 -23.78 -9.74
CA ARG A 156 -9.73 -24.20 -11.09
C ARG A 156 -8.66 -25.00 -11.82
N SER A 157 -7.38 -24.67 -11.61
CA SER A 157 -6.27 -25.43 -12.18
C SER A 157 -6.12 -26.80 -11.53
N GLU A 158 -6.30 -26.91 -10.21
CA GLU A 158 -6.26 -28.19 -9.49
C GLU A 158 -7.45 -29.09 -9.84
N ASP A 159 -8.66 -28.55 -9.97
CA ASP A 159 -9.83 -29.32 -10.41
C ASP A 159 -9.66 -29.79 -11.86
N SER A 160 -9.06 -28.97 -12.73
CA SER A 160 -8.73 -29.38 -14.11
C SER A 160 -7.67 -30.49 -14.15
N LEU A 161 -6.65 -30.43 -13.29
CA LEU A 161 -5.65 -31.50 -13.13
C LEU A 161 -6.23 -32.78 -12.52
N ARG A 162 -7.16 -32.66 -11.56
CA ARG A 162 -7.86 -33.81 -10.97
C ARG A 162 -8.80 -34.49 -11.96
N VAL A 163 -9.47 -33.72 -12.83
CA VAL A 163 -10.30 -34.27 -13.92
C VAL A 163 -9.43 -35.00 -14.95
N LEU A 164 -8.24 -34.48 -15.27
CA LEU A 164 -7.27 -35.15 -16.15
C LEU A 164 -6.72 -36.44 -15.52
N HIS A 165 -6.34 -36.43 -14.24
CA HIS A 165 -5.87 -37.63 -13.53
C HIS A 165 -6.98 -38.67 -13.30
N ALA A 166 -8.23 -38.25 -13.09
CA ALA A 166 -9.36 -39.17 -12.99
C ALA A 166 -9.69 -39.84 -14.34
N SER A 167 -9.35 -39.21 -15.47
CA SER A 167 -9.48 -39.81 -16.81
C SER A 167 -8.34 -40.79 -17.14
N SER A 168 -7.21 -40.72 -16.44
CA SER A 168 -6.02 -41.55 -16.67
C SER A 168 -5.94 -42.79 -15.77
N ASN A 169 -6.80 -42.91 -14.75
CA ASN A 169 -6.76 -44.03 -13.79
C ASN A 169 -7.79 -45.13 -14.13
N LYS A 170 -7.83 -45.55 -15.39
CA LYS A 170 -8.30 -46.89 -15.76
C LYS A 170 -7.24 -47.50 -16.67
N GLU A 171 -6.69 -48.62 -16.21
CA GLU A 171 -5.62 -49.43 -16.82
C GLU A 171 -4.21 -48.89 -16.56
N ASP A 172 -3.61 -49.27 -15.43
CA ASP A 172 -2.63 -50.37 -15.45
C ASP A 172 -2.25 -50.78 -14.02
N ASP A 173 -2.46 -52.06 -13.75
CA ASP A 173 -2.10 -52.80 -12.54
C ASP A 173 -0.78 -53.54 -12.82
N LEU A 174 0.03 -53.74 -11.77
CA LEU A 174 1.32 -54.47 -11.72
C LEU A 174 2.52 -53.69 -12.32
N ASP A 175 3.71 -53.56 -11.71
CA ASP A 175 4.39 -54.51 -10.85
C ASP A 175 5.60 -53.87 -10.12
N LEU A 176 5.99 -54.53 -9.03
CA LEU A 176 7.31 -54.60 -8.39
C LEU A 176 7.92 -53.45 -7.54
N MET A 177 8.15 -53.87 -6.29
CA MET A 177 8.95 -53.29 -5.22
C MET A 177 10.46 -53.54 -5.39
N GLN A 178 11.25 -52.65 -4.75
CA GLN A 178 12.59 -52.84 -4.15
C GLN A 178 13.84 -52.91 -5.04
N GLY A 179 14.84 -52.10 -4.65
CA GLY A 179 16.22 -52.12 -5.12
C GLY A 179 16.92 -50.79 -4.88
#